data_AF-A0A9P5G272-F1
#
_entry.id   AF-A0A9P5G272-F1
#
_cell.length_a   1.000
_cell.length_b   1.000
_cell.length_c   1.000
_cell.angle_alpha   90.00
_cell.angle_beta   90.00
_cell.angle_gamma   90.00
#
_symmetry.space_group_name_H-M   'P 1'
#
loop_
_entity.id
_entity.type
_entity.pdbx_description
1 polymer ?
#
loop_
_entity_poly.entity_id
_entity_poly.type
_entity_poly.pdbx_seq_one_letter_code
_entity_poly.pdbx_strand_id
1 'polypeptide(L)'
;MAEAFKNVTPSQGDYEVREWALFTGSAPLFLYLSEHIQSEGKSRAVNNRAIRVATFVGFFSGFIFSYNRSSKRFQGVVENQREVEKDRYEIKSLLAQGKKPYGETDLPPWIQRIAAKNSTYSSTFNHIFPWFNLVHHEYHGIDLRKYYEVREGEEKWGFNLEWPEKQE
;
A
#
# COMPACT_ATOMS: atom_id res chain seq x y z
N MET A 1 4.68 -3.66 -8.00
CA MET A 1 4.16 -4.14 -6.68
C MET A 1 5.22 -4.86 -5.84
N ALA A 2 6.49 -4.93 -6.23
CA ALA A 2 7.59 -5.52 -5.46
C ALA A 2 7.95 -4.65 -4.26
N GLU A 3 8.01 -3.34 -4.48
CA GLU A 3 8.02 -2.34 -3.42
C GLU A 3 6.62 -2.10 -2.80
N ALA A 4 5.58 -2.91 -3.09
CA ALA A 4 4.19 -2.57 -2.75
C ALA A 4 3.98 -2.22 -1.28
N PHE A 5 4.55 -2.94 -0.31
CA PHE A 5 4.39 -2.55 1.10
C PHE A 5 5.05 -1.20 1.39
N LYS A 6 6.28 -1.00 0.90
CA LYS A 6 7.08 0.21 1.09
C LYS A 6 6.67 1.38 0.21
N ASN A 7 5.84 1.19 -0.81
CA ASN A 7 5.31 2.27 -1.64
C ASN A 7 3.85 2.57 -1.28
N VAL A 8 3.11 1.59 -0.74
CA VAL A 8 1.77 1.78 -0.15
C VAL A 8 1.84 2.61 1.12
N THR A 9 2.84 2.39 1.98
CA THR A 9 2.97 3.09 3.28
C THR A 9 3.51 4.54 3.20
N PRO A 10 4.28 4.96 2.18
CA PRO A 10 4.67 6.36 1.98
C PRO A 10 3.89 7.05 0.86
N SER A 11 3.08 6.32 0.06
CA SER A 11 2.03 6.96 -0.74
C SER A 11 0.87 7.44 0.15
N GLN A 12 0.90 7.23 1.45
CA GLN A 12 -0.12 7.73 2.36
C GLN A 12 -0.09 9.26 2.37
N GLY A 13 -1.10 9.90 1.77
CA GLY A 13 -1.29 11.34 1.96
C GLY A 13 -1.81 11.62 3.37
N ASP A 14 -1.87 12.90 3.77
CA ASP A 14 -2.34 13.34 5.09
C ASP A 14 -3.69 12.72 5.50
N TYR A 15 -4.56 12.41 4.54
CA TYR A 15 -5.85 11.79 4.77
C TYR A 15 -5.76 10.34 5.28
N GLU A 16 -4.73 9.56 4.93
CA GLU A 16 -4.60 8.18 5.40
C GLU A 16 -4.14 8.12 6.86
N VAL A 17 -3.25 9.03 7.26
CA VAL A 17 -2.86 9.19 8.67
C VAL A 17 -4.06 9.60 9.51
N ARG A 18 -4.92 10.48 8.98
CA ARG A 18 -6.19 10.86 9.62
C ARG A 18 -7.14 9.67 9.74
N GLU A 19 -7.30 8.87 8.70
CA GLU A 19 -8.11 7.65 8.74
C GLU A 19 -7.58 6.68 9.81
N TRP A 20 -6.27 6.47 9.86
CA TRP A 20 -5.65 5.60 10.86
C TRP A 20 -5.90 6.10 12.30
N ALA A 21 -5.78 7.41 12.53
CA ALA A 21 -6.11 8.02 13.82
C ALA A 21 -7.61 7.88 14.17
N LEU A 22 -8.50 8.05 13.20
CA LEU A 22 -9.95 7.87 13.38
C LEU A 22 -10.28 6.43 13.80
N PHE A 23 -9.73 5.43 13.12
CA PHE A 23 -9.93 4.02 13.49
C PHE A 23 -9.33 3.68 14.86
N THR A 24 -8.18 4.25 15.20
CA THR A 24 -7.54 4.04 16.51
C THR A 24 -8.39 4.58 17.66
N GLY A 25 -9.07 5.72 17.44
CA GLY A 25 -9.95 6.33 18.43
C GLY A 25 -11.37 5.75 18.46
N SER A 26 -11.87 5.17 17.36
CA SER A 26 -13.27 4.74 17.26
C SER A 26 -13.60 3.58 18.18
N ALA A 27 -12.72 2.58 18.30
CA ALA A 27 -12.92 1.42 19.17
C ALA A 27 -12.97 1.76 20.67
N PRO A 28 -12.00 2.52 21.26
CA PRO A 28 -12.12 2.93 22.66
C PRO A 28 -13.29 3.90 22.87
N LEU A 29 -13.59 4.79 21.91
CA LEU A 29 -14.77 5.66 21.98
C LEU A 29 -16.06 4.83 22.04
N PHE A 30 -16.16 3.78 21.21
CA PHE A 30 -17.30 2.87 21.23
C PHE A 30 -17.48 2.20 22.60
N LEU A 31 -16.39 1.78 23.26
CA LEU A 31 -16.47 1.23 24.62
C LEU A 31 -16.99 2.25 25.63
N TYR A 32 -16.49 3.48 25.60
CA TYR A 32 -16.98 4.54 26.48
C TYR A 32 -18.45 4.87 26.25
N LEU A 33 -18.88 4.99 25.00
CA LEU A 33 -20.28 5.24 24.65
C LEU A 33 -21.18 4.08 25.09
N SER A 34 -20.75 2.84 24.87
CA SER A 34 -21.50 1.64 25.28
C SER A 34 -21.68 1.57 26.80
N GLU A 35 -20.64 1.91 27.57
CA GLU A 35 -20.72 1.95 29.03
C GLU A 35 -21.63 3.09 29.50
N HIS A 36 -21.53 4.27 28.88
CA HIS A 36 -22.37 5.41 29.22
C HIS A 36 -23.86 5.12 29.01
N ILE A 37 -24.21 4.44 27.91
CA ILE A 37 -25.57 4.01 27.59
C ILE A 37 -26.05 2.95 28.60
N GLN A 38 -25.25 1.92 28.87
CA GLN A 38 -25.62 0.83 29.78
C GLN A 38 -25.73 1.26 31.24
N SER A 39 -24.96 2.26 31.64
CA SER A 39 -24.96 2.77 33.00
C SER A 39 -26.00 3.89 33.22
N GLU A 40 -26.92 4.11 32.28
CA GLU A 40 -27.97 5.15 32.32
C GLU A 40 -27.40 6.55 32.63
N GLY A 41 -26.24 6.88 32.05
CA GLY A 41 -25.57 8.15 32.29
C GLY A 41 -24.75 8.24 33.59
N LYS A 42 -24.76 7.21 34.44
CA LYS A 42 -23.83 7.12 35.57
C LYS A 42 -22.44 6.79 35.02
N SER A 43 -21.41 7.56 35.38
CA SER A 43 -20.05 7.32 34.88
C SER A 43 -19.44 6.11 35.58
N ARG A 44 -19.44 4.96 34.91
CA ARG A 44 -18.66 3.79 35.29
C ARG A 44 -17.34 3.78 34.51
N ALA A 45 -16.25 3.48 35.21
CA ALA A 45 -14.93 3.45 34.60
C ALA A 45 -14.81 2.22 33.69
N VAL A 46 -14.50 2.45 32.41
CA VAL A 46 -14.14 1.36 31.49
C VAL A 46 -12.78 0.79 31.93
N ASN A 47 -12.67 -0.53 31.95
CA ASN A 47 -11.43 -1.21 32.32
C ASN A 47 -10.26 -0.76 31.40
N ASN A 48 -9.16 -0.28 31.99
CA ASN A 48 -7.97 0.14 31.25
C ASN A 48 -7.40 -0.93 30.32
N ARG A 49 -7.53 -2.23 30.66
CA ARG A 49 -7.13 -3.33 29.77
C ARG A 49 -8.01 -3.40 28.53
N ALA A 50 -9.32 -3.20 28.69
CA ALA A 50 -10.26 -3.17 27.57
C ALA A 50 -9.98 -2.00 26.63
N ILE A 51 -9.69 -0.81 27.18
CA ILE A 51 -9.27 0.36 26.38
C ILE A 51 -8.00 0.06 25.59
N ARG A 52 -6.96 -0.52 26.21
CA ARG A 52 -5.71 -0.87 25.52
C ARG A 52 -5.94 -1.85 24.36
N VAL A 53 -6.74 -2.89 24.58
CA VAL A 53 -7.11 -3.85 23.53
C VAL A 53 -7.92 -3.18 22.42
N ALA A 54 -8.89 -2.34 22.77
CA ALA A 54 -9.69 -1.61 21.79
C ALA A 54 -8.84 -0.66 20.93
N THR A 55 -7.94 0.10 21.55
CA THR A 55 -6.99 0.96 20.84
C THR A 55 -6.09 0.13 19.91
N PHE A 56 -5.60 -1.03 20.36
CA PHE A 56 -4.80 -1.92 19.53
C PHE A 56 -5.60 -2.42 18.32
N VAL A 57 -6.82 -2.91 18.52
CA VAL A 57 -7.71 -3.36 17.44
C VAL A 57 -8.02 -2.22 16.46
N GLY A 58 -8.34 -1.03 16.97
CA GLY A 58 -8.58 0.15 16.14
C GLY A 58 -7.36 0.54 15.31
N PHE A 59 -6.17 0.50 15.91
CA PHE A 59 -4.91 0.77 15.21
C PHE A 59 -4.67 -0.22 14.06
N PHE A 60 -4.79 -1.53 14.30
CA PHE A 60 -4.62 -2.53 13.24
C PHE A 60 -5.71 -2.44 12.15
N SER A 61 -6.95 -2.10 12.55
CA SER A 61 -8.05 -1.90 11.60
C SER A 61 -7.79 -0.71 10.67
N GLY A 62 -7.30 0.40 11.23
CA GLY A 62 -6.89 1.58 10.44
C GLY A 62 -5.78 1.25 9.46
N PHE A 63 -4.75 0.51 9.91
CA PHE A 63 -3.66 0.05 9.04
C PHE A 63 -4.17 -0.78 7.85
N ILE A 64 -5.00 -1.80 8.11
CA ILE A 64 -5.55 -2.67 7.05
C ILE A 64 -6.42 -1.86 6.09
N PHE A 65 -7.24 -0.94 6.60
CA PHE A 65 -8.09 -0.08 5.79
C PHE A 65 -7.27 0.79 4.84
N SER A 66 -6.26 1.49 5.36
CA SER A 66 -5.39 2.36 4.55
C SER A 66 -4.58 1.55 3.53
N TYR A 67 -4.02 0.39 3.94
CA TYR A 67 -3.30 -0.50 3.03
C TYR A 67 -4.19 -0.95 1.86
N ASN A 68 -5.44 -1.35 2.15
CA ASN A 68 -6.38 -1.79 1.12
C ASN A 68 -6.81 -0.64 0.20
N ARG A 69 -7.00 0.56 0.75
CA ARG A 69 -7.34 1.75 -0.04
C ARG A 69 -6.21 2.15 -0.98
N SER A 70 -4.98 2.16 -0.50
CA SER A 70 -3.81 2.45 -1.32
C SER A 70 -3.59 1.36 -2.38
N SER A 71 -3.76 0.08 -2.03
CA SER A 71 -3.71 -1.03 -2.98
C SER A 71 -4.71 -0.86 -4.13
N LYS A 72 -5.92 -0.34 -3.87
CA LYS A 72 -6.92 -0.02 -4.92
C LYS A 72 -6.43 1.06 -5.89
N ARG A 73 -5.63 2.03 -5.46
CA ARG A 73 -5.02 3.04 -6.37
C ARG A 73 -4.01 2.38 -7.29
N PHE A 74 -3.13 1.54 -6.74
CA PHE A 74 -2.16 0.80 -7.55
C PHE A 74 -2.82 -0.16 -8.55
N GLN A 75 -4.00 -0.69 -8.22
CA GLN A 75 -4.80 -1.52 -9.10
C GLN A 75 -5.63 -0.72 -10.13
N GLY A 76 -5.67 0.62 -10.02
CA GLY A 76 -6.47 1.48 -10.90
C GLY A 76 -7.98 1.36 -10.67
N VAL A 77 -8.42 0.86 -9.51
CA VAL A 77 -9.84 0.75 -9.13
C VAL A 77 -10.42 2.11 -8.72
N VAL A 78 -9.57 3.00 -8.23
CA VAL A 78 -9.91 4.36 -7.81
C VAL A 78 -8.92 5.34 -8.43
N GLU A 79 -9.17 6.65 -8.29
CA GLU A 79 -8.27 7.71 -8.74
C GLU A 79 -6.84 7.49 -8.21
N ASN A 80 -5.86 7.63 -9.12
CA ASN A 80 -4.46 7.30 -8.88
C ASN A 80 -3.48 8.14 -9.72
N GLN A 81 -3.85 9.35 -10.18
CA GLN A 81 -2.97 10.15 -11.06
C GLN A 81 -1.64 10.45 -10.38
N ARG A 82 -1.67 10.80 -9.10
CA ARG A 82 -0.47 11.08 -8.31
C ARG A 82 0.44 9.85 -8.20
N GLU A 83 -0.14 8.67 -7.95
CA GLU A 83 0.61 7.42 -7.86
C GLU A 83 1.20 7.01 -9.21
N VAL A 84 0.48 7.26 -10.31
CA VAL A 84 0.97 7.01 -11.67
C VAL A 84 2.13 7.95 -12.03
N GLU A 85 2.02 9.25 -11.73
CA GLU A 85 3.12 10.21 -11.97
C GLU A 85 4.37 9.82 -11.16
N LYS A 86 4.19 9.49 -9.88
CA LYS A 86 5.27 9.06 -8.99
C LYS A 86 5.92 7.75 -9.46
N ASP A 87 5.12 6.73 -9.77
CA ASP A 87 5.60 5.44 -10.30
C ASP A 87 6.40 5.66 -11.59
N ARG A 88 5.90 6.47 -12.52
CA ARG A 88 6.61 6.74 -13.77
C ARG A 88 7.94 7.46 -13.53
N TYR A 89 7.98 8.45 -12.66
CA TYR A 89 9.23 9.13 -12.30
C TYR A 89 10.25 8.19 -11.63
N GLU A 90 9.82 7.43 -10.63
CA GLU A 90 10.68 6.51 -9.87
C GLU A 90 11.25 5.40 -10.77
N ILE A 91 10.40 4.78 -11.58
CA ILE A 91 10.82 3.71 -12.48
C ILE A 91 11.76 4.25 -13.57
N LYS A 92 11.45 5.39 -14.19
CA LYS A 92 12.34 6.02 -15.18
C LYS A 92 13.69 6.39 -14.56
N SER A 93 13.71 6.89 -13.33
CA SER A 93 14.93 7.19 -12.59
C SER A 93 15.78 5.95 -12.36
N LEU A 94 15.16 4.83 -11.98
CA LEU A 94 15.85 3.55 -11.82
C LEU A 94 16.42 3.04 -13.15
N LEU A 95 15.62 3.07 -14.21
CA LEU A 95 16.05 2.65 -15.54
C LEU A 95 17.19 3.51 -16.09
N ALA A 96 17.16 4.83 -15.87
CA ALA A 96 18.24 5.74 -16.26
C ALA A 96 19.56 5.45 -15.51
N GLN A 97 19.48 4.86 -14.33
CA GLN A 97 20.63 4.39 -13.55
C GLN A 97 21.04 2.94 -13.90
N GLY A 98 20.38 2.29 -14.86
CA GLY A 98 20.61 0.88 -15.19
C GLY A 98 20.15 -0.11 -14.11
N LYS A 99 19.30 0.33 -13.17
CA LYS A 99 18.78 -0.50 -12.07
C LYS A 99 17.49 -1.20 -12.48
N LYS A 100 17.19 -2.31 -11.82
CA LYS A 100 15.92 -3.02 -12.00
C LYS A 100 14.74 -2.16 -11.52
N PRO A 101 13.64 -2.10 -12.28
CA PRO A 101 12.47 -1.27 -11.95
C PRO A 101 11.76 -1.68 -10.66
N TYR A 102 11.86 -2.96 -10.27
CA TYR A 102 11.13 -3.52 -9.13
C TYR A 102 12.04 -3.99 -8.01
N GLY A 103 13.24 -3.41 -7.93
CA GLY A 103 14.25 -3.78 -6.94
C GLY A 103 14.94 -5.11 -7.24
N GLU A 104 15.85 -5.47 -6.35
CA GLU A 104 16.64 -6.69 -6.40
C GLU A 104 16.21 -7.68 -5.32
N THR A 105 16.47 -8.97 -5.55
CA THR A 105 16.16 -10.05 -4.62
C THR A 105 17.14 -11.20 -4.82
N ASP A 106 17.53 -11.83 -3.71
CA ASP A 106 18.37 -13.04 -3.71
C ASP A 106 17.53 -14.31 -3.87
N LEU A 107 16.20 -14.18 -3.97
CA LEU A 107 15.29 -15.31 -4.10
C LEU A 107 15.34 -15.88 -5.52
N PRO A 108 15.34 -17.22 -5.68
CA PRO A 108 15.33 -17.84 -6.99
C PRO A 108 14.01 -17.51 -7.74
N PRO A 109 14.01 -17.47 -9.09
CA PRO A 109 12.85 -17.05 -9.88
C PRO A 109 11.56 -17.83 -9.59
N TRP A 110 11.66 -19.11 -9.23
CA TRP A 110 10.50 -19.94 -8.90
C TRP A 110 9.85 -19.52 -7.56
N ILE A 111 10.63 -19.12 -6.56
CA ILE A 111 10.12 -18.58 -5.29
C ILE A 111 9.44 -17.24 -5.53
N GLN A 112 10.06 -16.36 -6.33
CA GLN A 112 9.46 -15.08 -6.71
C GLN A 112 8.10 -15.27 -7.37
N ARG A 113 7.97 -16.29 -8.22
CA ARG A 113 6.70 -16.64 -8.88
C ARG A 113 5.64 -17.12 -7.90
N ILE A 114 6.02 -17.95 -6.93
CA ILE A 114 5.10 -18.40 -5.86
C ILE A 114 4.67 -17.22 -5.00
N ALA A 115 5.62 -16.37 -4.60
CA ALA A 115 5.35 -15.17 -3.83
C ALA A 115 4.37 -14.26 -4.56
N ALA A 116 4.59 -14.00 -5.86
CA ALA A 116 3.69 -13.22 -6.69
C ALA A 116 2.29 -13.83 -6.76
N LYS A 117 2.17 -15.14 -6.98
CA LYS A 117 0.86 -15.82 -7.03
C LYS A 117 0.08 -15.70 -5.72
N ASN A 118 0.77 -15.77 -4.58
CA ASN A 118 0.13 -15.67 -3.27
C ASN A 118 -0.23 -14.23 -2.88
N SER A 119 0.57 -13.24 -3.30
CA SER A 119 0.37 -11.84 -2.92
C SER A 119 -0.46 -11.03 -3.92
N THR A 120 -0.61 -11.49 -5.15
CA THR A 120 -1.42 -10.82 -6.17
C THR A 120 -2.91 -10.80 -5.76
N TYR A 121 -3.49 -9.60 -5.68
CA TYR A 121 -4.85 -9.33 -5.21
C TYR A 121 -5.18 -9.72 -3.76
N SER A 122 -4.18 -10.08 -2.94
CA SER A 122 -4.42 -10.47 -1.53
C SER A 122 -5.06 -9.35 -0.69
N SER A 123 -4.88 -8.08 -1.09
CA SER A 123 -5.49 -6.91 -0.44
C SER A 123 -7.01 -7.00 -0.34
N THR A 124 -7.68 -7.67 -1.27
CA THR A 124 -9.15 -7.81 -1.26
C THR A 124 -9.63 -8.65 -0.08
N PHE A 125 -8.79 -9.55 0.44
CA PHE A 125 -9.13 -10.51 1.49
C PHE A 125 -8.46 -10.24 2.84
N ASN A 126 -7.73 -9.12 2.97
CA ASN A 126 -6.99 -8.75 4.18
C ASN A 126 -7.87 -8.58 5.45
N HIS A 127 -9.18 -8.40 5.28
CA HIS A 127 -10.13 -8.32 6.40
C HIS A 127 -10.40 -9.69 7.05
N ILE A 128 -10.12 -10.79 6.35
CA ILE A 128 -10.21 -12.16 6.87
C ILE A 128 -8.83 -12.69 7.21
N PHE A 129 -7.88 -12.53 6.30
CA PHE A 129 -6.51 -13.02 6.47
C PHE A 129 -5.52 -11.99 5.93
N PRO A 130 -4.74 -11.31 6.81
CA PRO A 130 -3.81 -10.29 6.38
C PRO A 130 -2.64 -10.93 5.63
N TRP A 131 -2.51 -10.61 4.35
CA TRP A 131 -1.45 -11.11 3.48
C TRP A 131 -0.90 -9.99 2.60
N PHE A 132 0.40 -9.75 2.72
CA PHE A 132 1.08 -8.61 2.12
C PHE A 132 2.16 -9.08 1.14
N ASN A 133 2.46 -8.25 0.14
CA ASN A 133 3.63 -8.51 -0.70
C ASN A 133 4.90 -7.97 -0.04
N LEU A 134 5.80 -8.87 0.33
CA LEU A 134 7.08 -8.56 0.98
C LEU A 134 8.28 -8.97 0.10
N VAL A 135 8.03 -9.44 -1.12
CA VAL A 135 9.05 -9.97 -2.02
C VAL A 135 9.18 -9.09 -3.24
N HIS A 136 10.41 -8.72 -3.58
CA HIS A 136 10.68 -8.14 -4.88
C HIS A 136 10.60 -9.22 -5.96
N HIS A 137 9.74 -9.01 -6.95
CA HIS A 137 9.53 -9.94 -8.06
C HIS A 137 9.10 -9.19 -9.32
N GLU A 138 9.42 -9.73 -10.50
CA GLU A 138 9.13 -9.08 -11.79
C GLU A 138 7.67 -9.26 -12.26
N TYR A 139 6.90 -10.14 -11.60
CA TYR A 139 5.54 -10.50 -11.97
C TYR A 139 4.48 -9.45 -11.55
N HIS A 140 4.41 -8.32 -12.24
CA HIS A 140 3.42 -7.26 -11.98
C HIS A 140 2.34 -7.10 -13.05
N GLY A 141 2.39 -7.89 -14.12
CA GLY A 141 1.37 -7.87 -15.17
C GLY A 141 1.34 -6.57 -15.98
N ILE A 142 2.46 -5.85 -16.05
CA ILE A 142 2.60 -4.61 -16.81
C ILE A 142 3.72 -4.71 -17.83
N ASP A 143 3.51 -4.09 -18.99
CA ASP A 143 4.53 -3.93 -20.02
C ASP A 143 5.48 -2.80 -19.62
N LEU A 144 6.79 -3.10 -19.58
CA LEU A 144 7.82 -2.12 -19.25
C LEU A 144 8.00 -1.06 -20.33
N ARG A 145 7.56 -1.31 -21.58
CA ARG A 145 7.64 -0.35 -22.69
C ARG A 145 7.00 0.99 -22.36
N LYS A 146 5.95 0.98 -21.52
CA LYS A 146 5.26 2.19 -21.08
C LYS A 146 6.18 3.19 -20.36
N TYR A 147 7.32 2.76 -19.82
CA TYR A 147 8.26 3.64 -19.13
C TYR A 147 9.31 4.25 -20.08
N TYR A 148 9.34 3.85 -21.35
CA TYR A 148 10.27 4.38 -22.34
C TYR A 148 9.62 5.43 -23.25
N GLU A 149 8.29 5.49 -23.27
CA GLU A 149 7.55 6.63 -23.85
C GLU A 149 7.64 7.86 -22.93
N VAL A 150 7.81 9.03 -23.53
CA VAL A 150 7.67 10.34 -22.87
C VAL A 150 6.24 10.81 -23.06
N ARG A 151 5.52 11.03 -21.95
CA ARG A 151 4.17 11.59 -21.95
C ARG A 151 4.22 13.10 -21.67
N GLU A 152 3.11 13.77 -22.00
CA GLU A 152 2.94 15.19 -21.70
C GLU A 152 3.23 15.49 -20.21
N GLY A 153 4.11 16.46 -19.99
CA GLY A 153 4.54 16.90 -18.67
C GLY A 153 5.73 16.12 -18.10
N GLU A 154 6.17 15.04 -18.74
CA GLU A 154 7.34 14.25 -18.32
C GLU A 154 8.64 14.76 -18.93
N GLU A 155 8.56 15.60 -19.95
CA GLU A 155 9.71 16.23 -20.61
C GLU A 155 10.56 17.01 -19.59
N LYS A 156 9.89 17.59 -18.57
CA LYS A 156 10.51 18.32 -17.47
C LYS A 156 11.47 17.47 -16.61
N TRP A 157 11.33 16.13 -16.64
CA TRP A 157 12.17 15.23 -15.85
C TRP A 157 13.52 14.93 -16.52
N GLY A 158 13.67 15.21 -17.82
CA GLY A 158 14.95 15.08 -18.53
C GLY A 158 15.46 13.64 -18.71
N PHE A 159 14.59 12.63 -18.62
CA PHE A 159 14.97 11.25 -18.91
C PHE A 159 15.05 11.00 -20.41
N ASN A 160 16.21 10.54 -20.89
CA ASN A 160 16.39 10.03 -22.25
C ASN A 160 16.54 8.51 -22.20
N LEU A 161 15.42 7.79 -22.25
CA LEU A 161 15.38 6.33 -22.17
C LEU A 161 14.96 5.76 -23.52
N GLU A 162 15.76 4.85 -24.05
CA GLU A 162 15.46 4.12 -25.27
C GLU A 162 15.13 2.68 -24.93
N TRP A 163 14.04 2.15 -25.52
CA TRP A 163 13.67 0.75 -25.29
C TRP A 163 14.80 -0.14 -25.82
N PRO A 164 15.37 -1.04 -25.00
CA PRO A 164 16.37 -1.96 -25.49
C PRO A 164 15.70 -2.87 -26.53
N GLU A 165 16.08 -2.71 -27.81
CA GLU A 165 15.74 -3.69 -28.84
C GLU A 165 16.25 -5.05 -28.38
N LYS A 166 15.51 -6.12 -28.73
CA LYS A 166 15.81 -7.48 -28.27
C LYS A 166 17.30 -7.75 -28.47
N GLN A 167 18.02 -8.00 -27.37
CA GLN A 167 19.26 -8.74 -27.45
C GLN A 167 18.86 -10.16 -27.86
N GLU A 168 19.06 -10.49 -29.14
CA GLU A 168 18.91 -11.85 -29.67
C GLU A 168 19.84 -12.84 -28.96
#